data_AF-A0A3A2Z3Q4-F1
#
_entry.id   AF-A0A3A2Z3Q4-F1
#
_cell.length_a   1.000
_cell.length_b   1.000
_cell.length_c   1.000
_cell.angle_alpha   90.00
_cell.angle_beta   90.00
_cell.angle_gamma   90.00
#
_symmetry.space_group_name_H-M   'P 1'
#
loop_
_entity.id
_entity.type
_entity.pdbx_description
1 polymer ?
#
loop_
_entity_poly.entity_id
_entity_poly.type
_entity_poly.pdbx_seq_one_letter_code
_entity_poly.pdbx_strand_id
1 'polypeptide(L)'
;MVVLLESPALGLEGRMVLKLFDRRFAAELREDQNINPWTTEIEQQYYNFIVDGGASEFITKLNSDSKLAEEEGDTWNDSQNEAFIHDYMQDLYETEVEAYNTMKDMQGKDIPQLFARITVSIYSSEDVSVNKYINIPGILLQYNDGFPLTDIAKHAPRETWQSVCEEAIQIVHQIGYRGILNEDVKTRSFIVHENPGGKLKVFMVDFVLCHFRREYQDETDWWKWKAIQDEEGAVGCVMQKYLKGGFVYRQSDLYRKLHLDFKTEDYY
;
A
#
# COMPACT_ATOMS: atom_id res chain seq x y z
N MET A 1 1.65 -9.68 9.14
CA MET A 1 1.73 -10.87 10.02
C MET A 1 0.51 -11.74 9.79
N VAL A 2 0.64 -13.08 9.75
CA VAL A 2 -0.54 -13.98 9.72
C VAL A 2 -0.94 -14.32 11.15
N VAL A 3 -2.23 -14.17 11.47
CA VAL A 3 -2.81 -14.49 12.78
C VAL A 3 -3.91 -15.53 12.60
N LEU A 4 -4.10 -16.39 13.61
CA LEU A 4 -5.25 -17.29 13.68
C LEU A 4 -6.30 -16.63 14.58
N LEU A 5 -7.48 -16.36 14.05
CA LEU A 5 -8.58 -15.79 14.81
C LEU A 5 -9.69 -16.83 15.00
N GLU A 6 -10.15 -16.97 16.23
CA GLU A 6 -11.35 -17.74 16.58
C GLU A 6 -12.31 -16.78 17.28
N SER A 7 -13.24 -16.20 16.51
CA SER A 7 -14.25 -15.29 17.03
C SER A 7 -15.64 -15.65 16.49
N PRO A 8 -16.32 -16.64 17.11
CA PRO A 8 -17.65 -17.07 16.69
C PRO A 8 -18.68 -15.95 16.69
N ALA A 9 -18.56 -14.98 17.60
CA ALA A 9 -19.46 -13.83 17.70
C ALA A 9 -19.37 -12.88 16.48
N LEU A 10 -18.20 -12.83 15.82
CA LEU A 10 -17.98 -12.02 14.63
C LEU A 10 -18.11 -12.84 13.33
N GLY A 11 -18.36 -14.16 13.43
CA GLY A 11 -18.33 -15.07 12.29
C GLY A 11 -16.95 -15.17 11.64
N LEU A 12 -15.89 -14.86 12.39
CA LEU A 12 -14.51 -14.83 11.93
C LEU A 12 -13.77 -16.05 12.48
N GLU A 13 -13.39 -16.97 11.60
CA GLU A 13 -12.63 -18.18 11.93
C GLU A 13 -11.52 -18.40 10.90
N GLY A 14 -10.30 -18.69 11.35
CA GLY A 14 -9.19 -19.11 10.49
C GLY A 14 -8.04 -18.09 10.40
N ARG A 15 -7.20 -18.27 9.36
CA ARG A 15 -6.02 -17.44 9.12
C ARG A 15 -6.43 -16.06 8.57
N MET A 16 -5.80 -15.01 9.08
CA MET A 16 -6.00 -13.63 8.67
C MET A 16 -4.66 -12.90 8.60
N VAL A 17 -4.59 -11.78 7.90
CA VAL A 17 -3.41 -10.93 7.89
C VAL A 17 -3.65 -9.73 8.79
N LEU A 18 -2.85 -9.59 9.85
CA LEU A 18 -2.73 -8.35 10.60
C LEU A 18 -1.59 -7.51 9.99
N LYS A 19 -1.93 -6.34 9.46
CA LYS A 19 -0.98 -5.31 9.01
C LYS A 19 -1.01 -4.17 10.02
N LEU A 20 0.15 -3.84 10.58
CA LEU A 20 0.34 -2.78 11.56
C LEU A 20 1.26 -1.71 10.94
N PHE A 21 0.91 -0.45 11.14
CA PHE A 21 1.69 0.70 10.66
C PHE A 21 2.53 1.24 11.80
N ASP A 22 3.50 0.43 12.21
CA ASP A 22 4.34 0.69 13.38
C ASP A 22 5.64 1.38 12.96
N ARG A 23 5.79 2.66 13.32
CA ARG A 23 6.97 3.48 13.00
C ARG A 23 8.30 2.86 13.43
N ARG A 24 8.29 1.99 14.44
CA ARG A 24 9.50 1.34 14.98
C ARG A 24 10.07 0.31 14.01
N PHE A 25 9.22 -0.21 13.11
CA PHE A 25 9.58 -1.22 12.11
C PHE A 25 9.65 -0.68 10.67
N ALA A 26 9.57 0.65 10.49
CA ALA A 26 9.64 1.31 9.18
C ALA A 26 11.08 1.36 8.62
N ALA A 27 11.72 0.20 8.45
CA ALA A 27 13.14 0.10 8.09
C ALA A 27 13.46 0.68 6.70
N GLU A 28 12.64 0.40 5.69
CA GLU A 28 12.82 0.91 4.31
C GLU A 28 12.70 2.45 4.28
N LEU A 29 11.66 3.00 4.91
CA LEU A 29 11.50 4.45 5.03
C LEU A 29 12.68 5.12 5.76
N ARG A 30 13.21 4.49 6.81
CA ARG A 30 14.40 5.02 7.51
C ARG A 30 15.64 5.02 6.62
N GLU A 31 15.82 3.98 5.82
CA GLU A 31 16.93 3.90 4.85
C GLU A 31 16.79 4.99 3.79
N ASP A 32 15.60 5.14 3.20
CA ASP A 32 15.32 6.13 2.15
C ASP A 32 15.48 7.57 2.64
N GLN A 33 15.11 7.84 3.90
CA GLN A 33 15.17 9.17 4.51
C GLN A 33 16.46 9.40 5.31
N ASN A 34 17.41 8.46 5.29
CA ASN A 34 18.65 8.52 6.07
C ASN A 34 18.43 8.80 7.58
N ILE A 35 17.35 8.23 8.14
CA ILE A 35 16.99 8.35 9.55
C ILE A 35 17.62 7.20 10.34
N ASN A 36 18.11 7.50 11.54
CA ASN A 36 18.71 6.51 12.44
C ASN A 36 17.77 5.30 12.68
N PRO A 37 18.31 4.07 12.79
CA PRO A 37 17.54 2.92 13.23
C PRO A 37 16.91 3.19 14.60
N TRP A 38 15.69 2.68 14.79
CA TRP A 38 14.98 2.81 16.06
C TRP A 38 15.77 2.16 17.21
N THR A 39 15.81 2.83 18.36
CA THR A 39 16.35 2.29 19.63
C THR A 39 15.44 2.62 20.80
N THR A 40 15.62 1.93 21.93
CA THR A 40 14.90 2.22 23.18
C THR A 40 15.18 3.65 23.68
N GLU A 41 16.39 4.16 23.46
CA GLU A 41 16.76 5.53 23.83
C GLU A 41 16.00 6.56 22.99
N ILE A 42 15.88 6.33 21.68
CA ILE A 42 15.08 7.17 20.77
C ILE A 42 13.59 7.11 21.16
N GLU A 43 13.07 5.92 21.48
CA GLU A 43 11.68 5.76 21.93
C GLU A 43 11.39 6.59 23.19
N GLN A 44 12.32 6.60 24.15
CA GLN A 44 12.15 7.38 25.38
C GLN A 44 12.21 8.89 25.12
N GLN A 45 13.09 9.34 24.21
CA GLN A 45 13.14 10.75 23.80
C GLN A 45 11.85 11.18 23.11
N TYR A 46 11.36 10.37 22.16
CA TYR A 46 10.12 10.63 21.46
C TYR A 46 8.90 10.63 22.41
N TYR A 47 8.85 9.71 23.38
CA TYR A 47 7.79 9.73 24.39
C TYR A 47 7.78 11.04 25.18
N ASN A 48 8.95 11.54 25.60
CA ASN A 48 9.04 12.83 26.30
C ASN A 48 8.59 13.99 25.42
N PHE A 49 8.97 13.96 24.13
CA PHE A 49 8.57 14.91 23.10
C PHE A 49 7.07 14.88 22.78
N ILE A 50 6.38 13.76 23.05
CA ILE A 50 4.93 13.70 22.99
C ILE A 50 4.32 14.38 24.23
N VAL A 51 4.82 14.02 25.41
CA VAL A 51 4.27 14.49 26.69
C VAL A 51 4.44 16.00 26.88
N ASP A 52 5.51 16.59 26.35
CA ASP A 52 5.75 18.04 26.39
C ASP A 52 4.98 18.82 25.31
N GLY A 53 4.25 18.13 24.42
CA GLY A 53 3.45 18.71 23.34
C GLY A 53 4.22 18.94 22.03
N GLY A 54 5.53 18.70 22.00
CA GLY A 54 6.39 18.95 20.84
C GLY A 54 5.96 18.17 19.59
N ALA A 55 5.54 16.91 19.74
CA ALA A 55 5.05 16.10 18.63
C ALA A 55 3.82 16.74 17.96
N SER A 56 2.92 17.32 18.74
CA SER A 56 1.71 17.96 18.20
C SER A 56 2.01 19.25 17.47
N GLU A 57 2.91 20.07 18.00
CA GLU A 57 3.34 21.31 17.33
C GLU A 57 4.09 21.01 16.03
N PHE A 58 5.01 20.04 16.07
CA PHE A 58 5.81 19.65 14.92
C PHE A 58 4.96 19.06 13.79
N ILE A 59 4.08 18.10 14.08
CA ILE A 59 3.20 17.50 13.06
C ILE A 59 2.23 18.54 12.49
N THR A 60 1.76 19.49 13.30
CA THR A 60 0.95 20.61 12.78
C THR A 60 1.74 21.47 11.79
N LYS A 61 3.02 21.75 12.08
CA LYS A 61 3.92 22.47 11.17
C LYS A 61 4.11 21.66 9.87
N LEU A 62 4.42 20.37 9.99
CA LEU A 62 4.65 19.45 8.87
C LEU A 62 3.44 19.43 7.92
N ASN A 63 2.23 19.25 8.45
CA ASN A 63 1.01 19.20 7.64
C ASN A 63 0.58 20.55 7.07
N SER A 64 1.12 21.66 7.57
CA SER A 64 0.85 23.00 7.03
C SER A 64 1.83 23.43 5.93
N ASP A 65 2.99 22.78 5.84
CA ASP A 65 4.06 23.12 4.92
C ASP A 65 4.61 21.87 4.25
N SER A 66 4.13 21.60 3.04
CA SER A 66 4.50 20.41 2.26
C SER A 66 5.99 20.34 1.91
N LYS A 67 6.75 21.44 2.06
CA LYS A 67 8.19 21.48 1.76
C LYS A 67 9.05 21.30 3.00
N LEU A 68 8.46 21.27 4.19
CA LEU A 68 9.20 21.22 5.45
C LEU A 68 10.17 20.04 5.50
N ALA A 69 9.72 18.86 5.07
CA ALA A 69 10.54 17.65 5.06
C ALA A 69 11.73 17.79 4.09
N GLU A 70 11.51 18.35 2.90
CA GLU A 70 12.55 18.57 1.90
C GLU A 70 13.57 19.64 2.32
N GLU A 71 13.11 20.70 2.98
CA GLU A 71 13.93 21.86 3.33
C GLU A 71 14.68 21.70 4.67
N GLU A 72 14.05 21.08 5.66
CA GLU A 72 14.56 21.00 7.04
C GLU A 72 14.83 19.55 7.52
N GLY A 73 14.43 18.51 6.76
CA GLY A 73 14.48 17.10 7.19
C GLY A 73 15.84 16.64 7.71
N ASP A 74 16.92 17.02 7.02
CA ASP A 74 18.30 16.69 7.40
C ASP A 74 18.75 17.30 8.75
N THR A 75 18.01 18.28 9.26
CA THR A 75 18.33 18.98 10.52
C THR A 75 17.52 18.48 11.72
N TRP A 76 16.58 17.57 11.49
CA TRP A 76 15.70 17.06 12.52
C TRP A 76 16.45 16.19 13.53
N ASN A 77 16.10 16.37 14.80
CA ASN A 77 16.55 15.46 15.85
C ASN A 77 15.78 14.13 15.80
N ASP A 78 16.25 13.14 16.56
CA ASP A 78 15.62 11.80 16.58
C ASP A 78 14.12 11.85 16.93
N SER A 79 13.67 12.76 17.81
CA SER A 79 12.25 12.86 18.18
C SER A 79 11.39 13.46 17.06
N GLN A 80 11.91 14.44 16.32
CA GLN A 80 11.24 15.00 15.14
C GLN A 80 11.18 13.97 14.00
N ASN A 81 12.25 13.20 13.80
CA ASN A 81 12.28 12.08 12.85
C ASN A 81 11.24 11.01 13.21
N GLU A 82 11.12 10.64 14.48
CA GLU A 82 10.07 9.69 14.91
C GLU A 82 8.66 10.27 14.72
N ALA A 83 8.46 11.57 14.93
CA ALA A 83 7.18 12.24 14.67
C ALA A 83 6.82 12.25 13.18
N PHE A 84 7.80 12.50 12.31
CA PHE A 84 7.64 12.42 10.86
C PHE A 84 7.28 11.01 10.40
N ILE A 85 8.01 9.98 10.86
CA ILE A 85 7.71 8.59 10.53
C ILE A 85 6.32 8.20 11.07
N HIS A 86 5.94 8.67 12.27
CA HIS A 86 4.60 8.45 12.82
C HIS A 86 3.51 9.00 11.89
N ASP A 87 3.63 10.26 11.49
CA ASP A 87 2.68 10.94 10.62
C ASP A 87 2.59 10.26 9.25
N TYR A 88 3.74 9.91 8.66
CA TYR A 88 3.80 9.16 7.40
C TYR A 88 3.14 7.78 7.51
N MET A 89 3.36 7.03 8.61
CA MET A 89 2.68 5.75 8.85
C MET A 89 1.16 5.91 8.98
N GLN A 90 0.70 7.03 9.54
CA GLN A 90 -0.72 7.36 9.65
C GLN A 90 -1.32 7.62 8.25
N ASP A 91 -0.62 8.36 7.38
CA ASP A 91 -1.05 8.61 6.00
C ASP A 91 -1.15 7.31 5.18
N LEU A 92 -0.16 6.42 5.28
CA LEU A 92 -0.20 5.11 4.63
C LEU A 92 -1.40 4.27 5.10
N TYR A 93 -1.69 4.31 6.40
CA TYR A 93 -2.83 3.61 6.98
C TYR A 93 -4.16 4.17 6.49
N GLU A 94 -4.32 5.49 6.50
CA GLU A 94 -5.56 6.15 6.06
C GLU A 94 -5.80 5.90 4.57
N THR A 95 -4.76 6.01 3.75
CA THR A 95 -4.78 5.72 2.32
C THR A 95 -5.23 4.29 2.04
N GLU A 96 -4.64 3.29 2.71
CA GLU A 96 -5.02 1.89 2.49
C GLU A 96 -6.45 1.60 2.95
N VAL A 97 -6.86 2.14 4.10
CA VAL A 97 -8.26 2.02 4.59
C VAL A 97 -9.23 2.64 3.60
N GLU A 98 -8.90 3.79 3.03
CA GLU A 98 -9.74 4.46 2.06
C GLU A 98 -9.83 3.68 0.74
N ALA A 99 -8.72 3.11 0.27
CA ALA A 99 -8.70 2.26 -0.91
C ALA A 99 -9.67 1.07 -0.74
N TYR A 100 -9.61 0.37 0.40
CA TYR A 100 -10.57 -0.70 0.72
C TYR A 100 -12.02 -0.21 0.77
N ASN A 101 -12.27 0.98 1.35
CA ASN A 101 -13.62 1.55 1.43
C ASN A 101 -14.18 1.94 0.05
N THR A 102 -13.32 2.38 -0.86
CA THR A 102 -13.67 2.73 -2.24
C THR A 102 -13.95 1.48 -3.09
N MET A 103 -13.25 0.38 -2.81
CA MET A 103 -13.34 -0.89 -3.53
C MET A 103 -14.20 -1.96 -2.83
N LYS A 104 -15.22 -1.55 -2.05
CA LYS A 104 -16.07 -2.47 -1.28
C LYS A 104 -16.65 -3.62 -2.09
N ASP A 105 -16.96 -3.40 -3.36
CA ASP A 105 -17.59 -4.41 -4.21
C ASP A 105 -16.60 -5.44 -4.80
N MET A 106 -15.29 -5.14 -4.74
CA MET A 106 -14.18 -6.01 -5.15
C MET A 106 -13.62 -6.86 -3.99
N GLN A 107 -13.87 -6.47 -2.75
CA GLN A 107 -13.39 -7.19 -1.57
C GLN A 107 -13.87 -8.64 -1.53
N GLY A 108 -12.95 -9.56 -1.25
CA GLY A 108 -13.19 -11.00 -1.24
C GLY A 108 -13.28 -11.64 -2.64
N LYS A 109 -13.20 -10.84 -3.70
CA LYS A 109 -13.24 -11.31 -5.10
C LYS A 109 -11.92 -11.07 -5.80
N ASP A 110 -11.47 -9.83 -5.83
CA ASP A 110 -10.31 -9.37 -6.60
C ASP A 110 -9.25 -8.71 -5.71
N ILE A 111 -9.63 -8.30 -4.50
CA ILE A 111 -8.74 -7.81 -3.43
C ILE A 111 -9.14 -8.49 -2.12
N PRO A 112 -8.26 -8.58 -1.11
CA PRO A 112 -8.60 -9.11 0.20
C PRO A 112 -9.82 -8.41 0.82
N GLN A 113 -10.57 -9.13 1.64
CA GLN A 113 -11.59 -8.50 2.47
C GLN A 113 -10.94 -7.78 3.67
N LEU A 114 -11.34 -6.54 3.92
CA LEU A 114 -11.04 -5.81 5.15
C LEU A 114 -12.08 -6.17 6.21
N PHE A 115 -11.67 -6.93 7.23
CA PHE A 115 -12.55 -7.34 8.32
C PHE A 115 -12.69 -6.27 9.40
N ALA A 116 -11.58 -5.65 9.80
CA ALA A 116 -11.58 -4.69 10.89
C ALA A 116 -10.40 -3.70 10.80
N ARG A 117 -10.62 -2.53 11.40
CA ARG A 117 -9.55 -1.59 11.80
C ARG A 117 -9.17 -1.91 13.24
N ILE A 118 -7.88 -1.92 13.53
CA ILE A 118 -7.31 -2.32 14.81
C ILE A 118 -6.46 -1.18 15.33
N THR A 119 -6.44 -1.01 16.65
CA THR A 119 -5.51 -0.11 17.33
C THR A 119 -4.79 -0.91 18.41
N VAL A 120 -3.46 -0.92 18.37
CA VAL A 120 -2.62 -1.53 19.39
C VAL A 120 -2.06 -0.43 20.27
N SER A 121 -2.47 -0.42 21.55
CA SER A 121 -1.93 0.50 22.55
C SER A 121 -0.79 -0.17 23.31
N ILE A 122 0.42 0.41 23.22
CA ILE A 122 1.61 -0.11 23.91
C ILE A 122 1.64 0.35 25.38
N TYR A 123 1.17 1.57 25.63
CA TYR A 123 1.10 2.18 26.95
C TYR A 123 -0.36 2.52 27.25
N SER A 124 -0.82 2.20 28.46
CA SER A 124 -2.10 2.71 28.95
C SER A 124 -1.89 4.13 29.48
N SER A 125 -2.11 5.15 28.65
CA SER A 125 -2.23 6.54 29.13
C SER A 125 -3.70 6.93 29.21
N GLU A 126 -4.10 7.59 30.30
CA GLU A 126 -5.43 8.20 30.42
C GLU A 126 -5.56 9.44 29.53
N ASP A 127 -4.44 10.01 29.06
CA ASP A 127 -4.41 11.18 28.20
C ASP A 127 -4.58 10.81 26.72
N VAL A 128 -5.76 11.12 26.19
CA VAL A 128 -6.13 10.91 24.78
C VAL A 128 -5.19 11.65 23.82
N SER A 129 -4.63 12.80 24.24
CA SER A 129 -3.73 13.60 23.40
C SER A 129 -2.34 12.95 23.22
N VAL A 130 -1.91 12.15 24.20
CA VAL A 130 -0.70 11.32 24.10
C VAL A 130 -0.99 10.07 23.27
N ASN A 131 -2.15 9.44 23.51
CA ASN A 131 -2.55 8.19 22.87
C ASN A 131 -2.49 8.23 21.34
N LYS A 132 -2.83 9.36 20.70
CA LYS A 132 -2.75 9.49 19.23
C LYS A 132 -1.34 9.27 18.67
N TYR A 133 -0.29 9.58 19.43
CA TYR A 133 1.11 9.48 18.97
C TYR A 133 1.83 8.19 19.36
N ILE A 134 1.20 7.38 20.23
CA ILE A 134 1.75 6.10 20.70
C ILE A 134 0.94 4.88 20.22
N ASN A 135 -0.32 5.10 19.85
CA ASN A 135 -1.17 4.03 19.34
C ASN A 135 -0.72 3.63 17.94
N ILE A 136 -0.65 2.33 17.71
CA ILE A 136 -0.31 1.78 16.41
C ILE A 136 -1.60 1.44 15.68
N PRO A 137 -1.91 2.11 14.56
CA PRO A 137 -3.05 1.74 13.73
C PRO A 137 -2.72 0.46 12.93
N GLY A 138 -3.77 -0.28 12.60
CA GLY A 138 -3.66 -1.49 11.82
C GLY A 138 -4.96 -1.91 11.17
N ILE A 139 -4.86 -2.89 10.29
CA ILE A 139 -5.99 -3.50 9.59
C ILE A 139 -5.89 -5.03 9.66
N LEU A 140 -7.05 -5.66 9.78
CA LEU A 140 -7.22 -7.09 9.73
C LEU A 140 -7.84 -7.48 8.39
N LEU A 141 -7.10 -8.24 7.59
CA LEU A 141 -7.43 -8.59 6.23
C LEU A 141 -7.64 -10.10 6.06
N GLN A 142 -8.38 -10.47 5.02
CA GLN A 142 -8.42 -11.83 4.49
C GLN A 142 -7.00 -12.33 4.18
N TYR A 143 -6.72 -13.55 4.61
CA TYR A 143 -5.53 -14.26 4.20
C TYR A 143 -5.84 -15.09 2.95
N ASN A 144 -5.16 -14.78 1.85
CA ASN A 144 -5.20 -15.56 0.62
C ASN A 144 -3.95 -16.45 0.57
N ASP A 145 -4.13 -17.76 0.74
CA ASP A 145 -3.02 -18.72 0.73
C ASP A 145 -2.52 -18.94 -0.70
N GLY A 146 -1.38 -18.36 -1.05
CA GLY A 146 -0.93 -18.35 -2.44
C GLY A 146 0.52 -17.93 -2.58
N PHE A 147 0.92 -17.70 -3.82
CA PHE A 147 2.27 -17.25 -4.17
C PHE A 147 2.19 -15.93 -4.96
N PRO A 148 3.22 -15.06 -4.88
CA PRO A 148 3.26 -13.83 -5.66
C PRO A 148 3.25 -14.10 -7.16
N LEU A 149 2.61 -13.25 -7.96
CA LEU A 149 2.56 -13.40 -9.43
C LEU A 149 3.96 -13.42 -10.06
N THR A 150 4.96 -12.75 -9.45
CA THR A 150 6.38 -12.86 -9.83
C THR A 150 6.89 -14.29 -9.92
N ASP A 151 6.35 -15.19 -9.10
CA ASP A 151 6.81 -16.57 -8.96
C ASP A 151 5.96 -17.58 -9.71
N ILE A 152 4.99 -17.14 -10.55
CA ILE A 152 4.06 -18.02 -11.25
C ILE A 152 4.73 -19.16 -12.02
N ALA A 153 5.90 -18.92 -12.61
CA ALA A 153 6.62 -19.94 -13.37
C ALA A 153 7.14 -21.11 -12.52
N LYS A 154 7.25 -20.93 -11.19
CA LYS A 154 7.67 -21.97 -10.24
C LYS A 154 6.48 -22.80 -9.73
N HIS A 155 5.27 -22.26 -9.80
CA HIS A 155 4.11 -22.81 -9.08
C HIS A 155 2.95 -23.20 -9.97
N ALA A 156 2.83 -22.66 -11.18
CA ALA A 156 1.69 -22.89 -12.07
C ALA A 156 2.11 -23.42 -13.45
N PRO A 157 1.29 -24.28 -14.08
CA PRO A 157 1.51 -24.73 -15.46
C PRO A 157 1.52 -23.56 -16.45
N ARG A 158 2.39 -23.65 -17.46
CA ARG A 158 2.62 -22.57 -18.45
C ARG A 158 1.35 -22.15 -19.17
N GLU A 159 0.44 -23.08 -19.39
CA GLU A 159 -0.83 -22.90 -20.09
C GLU A 159 -1.78 -21.94 -19.35
N THR A 160 -1.57 -21.75 -18.04
CA THR A 160 -2.38 -20.86 -17.20
C THR A 160 -1.85 -19.44 -17.13
N TRP A 161 -0.58 -19.21 -17.49
CA TRP A 161 0.08 -17.94 -17.23
C TRP A 161 -0.58 -16.77 -17.96
N GLN A 162 -1.07 -16.99 -19.18
CA GLN A 162 -1.76 -15.97 -19.96
C GLN A 162 -3.00 -15.45 -19.22
N SER A 163 -3.91 -16.35 -18.81
CA SER A 163 -5.16 -15.93 -18.17
C SER A 163 -4.94 -15.32 -16.79
N VAL A 164 -3.93 -15.78 -16.04
CA VAL A 164 -3.59 -15.23 -14.73
C VAL A 164 -3.02 -13.80 -14.86
N CYS A 165 -2.13 -13.55 -15.84
CA CYS A 165 -1.60 -12.21 -16.07
C CYS A 165 -2.67 -11.24 -16.60
N GLU A 166 -3.56 -11.71 -17.47
CA GLU A 166 -4.71 -10.93 -17.96
C GLU A 166 -5.69 -10.60 -16.83
N GLU A 167 -5.93 -11.53 -15.90
CA GLU A 167 -6.75 -11.26 -14.71
C GLU A 167 -6.11 -10.18 -13.83
N ALA A 168 -4.80 -10.23 -13.58
CA ALA A 168 -4.10 -9.19 -12.83
C ALA A 168 -4.24 -7.79 -13.48
N ILE A 169 -4.08 -7.71 -14.80
CA ILE A 169 -4.29 -6.46 -15.57
C ILE A 169 -5.74 -5.98 -15.44
N GLN A 170 -6.70 -6.90 -15.55
CA GLN A 170 -8.11 -6.53 -15.41
C GLN A 170 -8.41 -5.97 -14.02
N ILE A 171 -7.80 -6.50 -12.96
CA ILE A 171 -7.93 -5.94 -11.60
C ILE A 171 -7.42 -4.50 -11.57
N VAL A 172 -6.24 -4.21 -12.12
CA VAL A 172 -5.71 -2.84 -12.24
C VAL A 172 -6.70 -1.91 -12.93
N HIS A 173 -7.31 -2.34 -14.04
CA HIS A 173 -8.33 -1.53 -14.73
C HIS A 173 -9.56 -1.28 -13.87
N GLN A 174 -10.05 -2.29 -13.16
CA GLN A 174 -11.18 -2.14 -12.25
C GLN A 174 -10.90 -1.14 -11.13
N ILE A 175 -9.70 -1.15 -10.58
CA ILE A 175 -9.26 -0.16 -9.59
C ILE A 175 -9.20 1.23 -10.22
N GLY A 176 -8.61 1.35 -11.42
CA GLY A 176 -8.58 2.59 -12.19
C GLY A 176 -9.97 3.19 -12.46
N TYR A 177 -10.96 2.37 -12.82
CA TYR A 177 -12.33 2.83 -13.06
C TYR A 177 -13.04 3.35 -11.80
N ARG A 178 -12.56 2.97 -10.61
CA ARG A 178 -13.05 3.51 -9.34
C ARG A 178 -12.33 4.79 -8.93
N GLY A 179 -11.52 5.36 -9.83
CA GLY A 179 -10.80 6.60 -9.60
C GLY A 179 -9.62 6.44 -8.64
N ILE A 180 -8.95 5.28 -8.68
CA ILE A 180 -7.74 5.03 -7.90
C ILE A 180 -6.54 4.88 -8.86
N LEU A 181 -5.44 5.52 -8.49
CA LEU A 181 -4.10 5.33 -9.07
C LEU A 181 -3.22 4.74 -7.98
N ASN A 182 -2.53 3.65 -8.26
CA ASN A 182 -1.61 3.01 -7.32
C ASN A 182 -0.17 3.18 -7.84
N GLU A 183 0.67 3.87 -7.07
CA GLU A 183 2.06 4.14 -7.43
C GLU A 183 2.98 2.93 -7.23
N ASP A 184 2.51 1.90 -6.51
CA ASP A 184 3.27 0.70 -6.18
C ASP A 184 2.73 -0.58 -6.83
N VAL A 185 2.14 -0.46 -8.02
CA VAL A 185 1.77 -1.65 -8.80
C VAL A 185 3.02 -2.42 -9.20
N LYS A 186 3.27 -3.52 -8.50
CA LYS A 186 4.36 -4.46 -8.76
C LYS A 186 3.79 -5.86 -8.88
N THR A 187 4.46 -6.72 -9.63
CA THR A 187 4.04 -8.12 -9.80
C THR A 187 4.04 -8.92 -8.50
N ARG A 188 4.75 -8.47 -7.45
CA ARG A 188 4.67 -9.06 -6.10
C ARG A 188 3.41 -8.66 -5.33
N SER A 189 2.76 -7.57 -5.73
CA SER A 189 1.52 -7.04 -5.14
C SER A 189 0.29 -7.82 -5.62
N PHE A 190 0.47 -8.93 -6.32
CA PHE A 190 -0.58 -9.84 -6.74
C PHE A 190 -0.32 -11.22 -6.17
N ILE A 191 -1.28 -11.76 -5.43
CA ILE A 191 -1.24 -13.11 -4.87
C ILE A 191 -2.09 -14.03 -5.75
N VAL A 192 -1.47 -15.07 -6.28
CA VAL A 192 -2.14 -16.13 -7.03
C VAL A 192 -2.53 -17.24 -6.06
N HIS A 193 -3.83 -17.43 -5.89
CA HIS A 193 -4.44 -18.44 -5.02
C HIS A 193 -5.04 -19.56 -5.89
N GLU A 194 -4.90 -20.81 -5.44
CA GLU A 194 -5.55 -21.95 -6.08
C GLU A 194 -6.88 -22.26 -5.38
N ASN A 195 -7.99 -22.05 -6.08
CA ASN A 195 -9.32 -22.39 -5.58
C ASN A 195 -9.55 -23.91 -5.56
N PRO A 196 -10.53 -24.40 -4.77
CA PRO A 196 -11.02 -25.77 -4.87
C PRO A 196 -11.37 -26.13 -6.32
N GLY A 197 -10.73 -27.17 -6.86
CA GLY A 197 -10.85 -27.57 -8.27
C GLY A 197 -9.69 -27.15 -9.17
N GLY A 198 -8.62 -26.58 -8.60
CA GLY A 198 -7.36 -26.30 -9.31
C GLY A 198 -7.38 -25.03 -10.18
N LYS A 199 -8.40 -24.20 -10.02
CA LYS A 199 -8.50 -22.93 -10.75
C LYS A 199 -7.73 -21.84 -10.01
N LEU A 200 -6.75 -21.25 -10.68
CA LEU A 200 -6.02 -20.10 -10.16
C LEU A 200 -6.90 -18.84 -10.16
N LYS A 201 -6.75 -18.04 -9.13
CA LYS A 201 -7.41 -16.74 -8.93
C LYS A 201 -6.41 -15.72 -8.44
N VAL A 202 -6.44 -14.53 -9.01
CA VAL A 202 -5.57 -13.42 -8.59
C VAL A 202 -6.27 -12.52 -7.58
N PHE A 203 -5.53 -12.12 -6.55
CA PHE A 203 -5.89 -11.05 -5.63
C PHE A 203 -4.81 -9.97 -5.67
N MET A 204 -5.17 -8.72 -5.89
CA MET A 204 -4.25 -7.60 -5.70
C MET A 204 -4.22 -7.22 -4.21
N VAL A 205 -3.03 -6.95 -3.70
CA VAL A 205 -2.76 -6.51 -2.33
C VAL A 205 -1.93 -5.22 -2.37
N ASP A 206 -1.79 -4.60 -1.21
CA ASP A 206 -0.96 -3.42 -0.98
C ASP A 206 -1.45 -2.15 -1.68
N PHE A 207 -2.15 -1.31 -0.89
CA PHE A 207 -2.80 -0.08 -1.37
C PHE A 207 -2.37 1.15 -0.58
N VAL A 208 -1.18 1.11 0.03
CA VAL A 208 -0.68 2.19 0.90
C VAL A 208 -0.19 3.41 0.12
N LEU A 209 0.18 3.24 -1.15
CA LEU A 209 0.61 4.30 -2.06
C LEU A 209 -0.44 4.52 -3.17
N CYS A 210 -1.69 4.70 -2.74
CA CYS A 210 -2.79 5.02 -3.63
C CYS A 210 -3.13 6.51 -3.60
N HIS A 211 -3.44 7.05 -4.77
CA HIS A 211 -4.03 8.37 -4.94
C HIS A 211 -5.44 8.25 -5.49
N PHE A 212 -6.28 9.20 -5.10
CA PHE A 212 -7.68 9.21 -5.48
C PHE A 212 -7.94 10.32 -6.50
N ARG A 213 -8.80 10.04 -7.48
CA ARG A 213 -9.13 10.96 -8.59
C ARG A 213 -9.42 12.39 -8.15
N ARG A 214 -10.06 12.56 -6.98
CA ARG A 214 -10.43 13.85 -6.39
C ARG A 214 -9.25 14.71 -5.93
N GLU A 215 -8.06 14.14 -5.82
CA GLU A 215 -6.83 14.83 -5.39
C GLU A 215 -6.15 15.56 -6.54
N TYR A 216 -6.55 15.26 -7.78
CA TYR A 216 -6.00 15.84 -8.99
C TYR A 216 -6.83 17.04 -9.46
N GLN A 217 -6.15 18.03 -10.03
CA GLN A 217 -6.75 19.33 -10.35
C GLN A 217 -7.86 19.22 -11.41
N ASP A 218 -7.61 18.42 -12.45
CA ASP A 218 -8.53 18.22 -13.57
C ASP A 218 -8.35 16.85 -14.22
N GLU A 219 -9.11 16.57 -15.29
CA GLU A 219 -9.05 15.31 -16.02
C GLU A 219 -7.71 15.12 -16.73
N THR A 220 -7.12 16.19 -17.26
CA THR A 220 -5.84 16.13 -17.96
C THR A 220 -4.73 15.72 -17.01
N ASP A 221 -4.70 16.31 -15.81
CA ASP A 221 -3.73 15.98 -14.76
C ASP A 221 -3.88 14.52 -14.31
N TRP A 222 -5.10 14.07 -14.03
CA TRP A 222 -5.38 12.66 -13.69
C TRP A 222 -4.89 11.69 -14.76
N TRP A 223 -5.26 11.90 -16.02
CA TRP A 223 -4.89 11.00 -17.10
C TRP A 223 -3.39 11.05 -17.41
N LYS A 224 -2.75 12.21 -17.22
CA LYS A 224 -1.29 12.33 -17.29
C LYS A 224 -0.62 11.45 -16.25
N TRP A 225 -1.06 11.47 -15.00
CA TRP A 225 -0.49 10.62 -13.94
C TRP A 225 -0.78 9.14 -14.16
N LYS A 226 -1.98 8.76 -14.64
CA LYS A 226 -2.26 7.38 -15.07
C LYS A 226 -1.32 6.92 -16.20
N ALA A 227 -0.97 7.82 -17.11
CA ALA A 227 -0.03 7.53 -18.19
C ALA A 227 1.42 7.40 -17.69
N ILE A 228 1.86 8.28 -16.79
CA ILE A 228 3.21 8.24 -16.20
C ILE A 228 3.41 6.96 -15.40
N GLN A 229 2.44 6.60 -14.57
CA GLN A 229 2.56 5.45 -13.70
C GLN A 229 2.52 4.11 -14.47
N ASP A 230 1.81 4.06 -15.60
CA ASP A 230 1.64 2.88 -16.46
C ASP A 230 1.38 1.57 -15.67
N GLU A 231 0.40 1.60 -14.75
CA GLU A 231 0.09 0.45 -13.87
C GLU A 231 -0.17 -0.84 -14.67
N GLU A 232 -0.78 -0.73 -15.86
CA GLU A 232 -0.98 -1.86 -16.76
C GLU A 232 0.38 -2.42 -17.25
N GLY A 233 1.28 -1.55 -17.71
CA GLY A 233 2.62 -1.92 -18.13
C GLY A 233 3.47 -2.50 -16.99
N ALA A 234 3.31 -2.00 -15.77
CA ALA A 234 3.99 -2.51 -14.58
C ALA A 234 3.69 -4.00 -14.30
N VAL A 235 2.53 -4.48 -14.75
CA VAL A 235 2.21 -5.93 -14.79
C VAL A 235 2.58 -6.53 -16.14
N GLY A 236 2.01 -6.01 -17.23
CA GLY A 236 2.06 -6.59 -18.57
C GLY A 236 3.46 -6.68 -19.15
N CYS A 237 4.20 -5.57 -19.20
CA CYS A 237 5.55 -5.52 -19.75
C CYS A 237 6.52 -6.37 -18.90
N VAL A 238 6.39 -6.29 -17.58
CA VAL A 238 7.24 -7.03 -16.63
C VAL A 238 7.03 -8.54 -16.77
N MET A 239 5.76 -8.99 -16.76
CA MET A 239 5.45 -10.41 -16.91
C MET A 239 5.84 -10.95 -18.28
N GLN A 240 5.66 -10.19 -19.37
CA GLN A 240 6.08 -10.64 -20.70
C GLN A 240 7.59 -10.86 -20.75
N LYS A 241 8.36 -9.93 -20.16
CA LYS A 241 9.83 -10.04 -20.06
C LYS A 241 10.24 -11.27 -19.23
N TYR A 242 9.58 -11.52 -18.10
CA TYR A 242 9.94 -12.62 -17.19
C TYR A 242 9.56 -13.99 -17.72
N LEU A 243 8.40 -14.14 -18.37
CA LEU A 243 7.86 -15.44 -18.76
C LEU A 243 8.36 -15.96 -20.11
N LYS A 244 9.21 -15.20 -20.82
CA LYS A 244 9.94 -15.62 -22.03
C LYS A 244 9.04 -16.37 -23.03
N GLY A 245 8.00 -15.68 -23.50
CA GLY A 245 7.02 -16.20 -24.45
C GLY A 245 5.93 -17.09 -23.85
N GLY A 246 5.85 -17.20 -22.51
CA GLY A 246 4.74 -17.87 -21.82
C GLY A 246 3.54 -16.97 -21.56
N PHE A 247 3.72 -15.66 -21.80
CA PHE A 247 2.69 -14.64 -21.77
C PHE A 247 2.96 -13.66 -22.91
N VAL A 248 1.91 -13.29 -23.63
CA VAL A 248 1.95 -12.25 -24.67
C VAL A 248 1.08 -11.10 -24.16
N TYR A 249 1.72 -10.01 -23.75
CA TYR A 249 1.05 -8.80 -23.32
C TYR A 249 0.48 -8.07 -24.53
N ARG A 250 -0.77 -7.65 -24.39
CA ARG A 250 -1.48 -6.82 -25.37
C ARG A 250 -2.00 -5.60 -24.63
N GLN A 251 -1.35 -4.46 -24.87
CA GLN A 251 -1.74 -3.21 -24.25
C GLN A 251 -3.18 -2.86 -24.62
N SER A 252 -3.96 -2.47 -23.62
CA SER A 252 -5.35 -2.04 -23.77
C SER A 252 -5.46 -0.77 -24.61
N ASP A 253 -6.64 -0.54 -25.19
CA ASP A 253 -6.89 0.66 -25.98
C ASP A 253 -6.80 1.94 -25.12
N LEU A 254 -7.16 1.86 -23.84
CA LEU A 254 -7.01 2.96 -22.89
C LEU A 254 -5.54 3.35 -22.73
N TYR A 255 -4.68 2.41 -22.36
CA TYR A 255 -3.26 2.72 -22.12
C TYR A 255 -2.51 3.05 -23.41
N ARG A 256 -2.92 2.49 -24.56
CA ARG A 256 -2.40 2.91 -25.86
C ARG A 256 -2.75 4.37 -26.16
N LYS A 257 -3.99 4.78 -25.87
CA LYS A 257 -4.43 6.18 -26.02
C LYS A 257 -3.68 7.10 -25.05
N LEU A 258 -3.56 6.72 -23.78
CA LEU A 258 -2.81 7.49 -22.78
C LEU A 258 -1.36 7.70 -23.21
N HIS A 259 -0.69 6.65 -23.72
CA HIS A 259 0.67 6.78 -24.22
C HIS A 259 0.78 7.71 -25.44
N LEU A 260 -0.23 7.73 -26.32
CA LEU A 260 -0.26 8.65 -27.47
C LEU A 260 -0.53 10.10 -27.05
N ASP A 261 -1.49 10.31 -26.15
CA ASP A 261 -1.94 11.63 -25.69
C ASP A 261 -0.91 12.30 -24.78
N PHE A 262 -0.19 11.51 -23.97
CA PHE A 262 0.77 11.97 -22.97
C PHE A 262 2.19 11.47 -23.25
N LYS A 263 2.52 11.21 -24.53
CA LYS A 263 3.85 10.77 -24.99
C LYS A 263 4.94 11.52 -24.21
N THR A 264 5.56 10.83 -23.28
CA THR A 264 6.75 11.31 -22.58
C THR A 264 7.93 11.13 -23.54
N GLU A 265 8.17 12.14 -24.37
CA GLU A 265 9.56 12.43 -24.71
C GLU A 265 10.23 12.78 -23.37
N ASP A 266 11.27 12.02 -23.00
CA ASP A 266 12.16 12.26 -21.86
C ASP A 266 11.72 11.80 -20.46
N TYR A 267 11.74 10.48 -20.21
CA TYR A 267 12.22 9.90 -18.95
C TYR A 267 12.81 8.50 -19.23
N TYR A 268 14.04 8.47 -19.75
CA TYR A 268 14.92 7.29 -19.81
C TYR A 268 16.13 7.50 -18.90
#